data_AF-A0A354B7M0-F1
#
_entry.id   AF-A0A354B7M0-F1
#
_cell.length_a   1.000
_cell.length_b   1.000
_cell.length_c   1.000
_cell.angle_alpha   90.00
_cell.angle_beta   90.00
_cell.angle_gamma   90.00
#
_symmetry.space_group_name_H-M   'P 1'
#
loop_
_entity.id
_entity.type
_entity.pdbx_description
1 polymer ?
#
loop_
_entity_poly.entity_id
_entity_poly.type
_entity_poly.pdbx_seq_one_letter_code
_entity_poly.pdbx_strand_id
1 'polypeptide(L)'
;MITGEYKGASLGTLTLAVGLVVGLGVGDDEQPTPASPTADAVFPDGTIDGPAMRHLPPFDMASDAAEIRGTLVLEGECLLLMSLQGARFPIAWPASTMWDAEGQVVVLHSGERVVIGSDIEGAGGYADTKQVVRWLGDEVAALADRCVDGDIDEVAYLENTPDAVQLVMMTHGS
;
A
#
# COMPACT_ATOMS: atom_id res chain seq x y z
N MET A 1 -44.07 31.96 33.54
CA MET A 1 -43.76 30.56 33.88
C MET A 1 -42.24 30.44 33.87
N ILE A 2 -41.61 30.81 34.98
CA ILE A 2 -41.00 29.95 36.00
C ILE A 2 -39.75 29.22 35.47
N THR A 3 -38.64 29.84 35.84
CA THR A 3 -37.25 29.40 36.01
C THR A 3 -37.11 27.99 36.62
N GLY A 4 -36.08 27.26 36.21
CA GLY A 4 -35.63 26.04 36.87
C GLY A 4 -34.10 25.95 36.81
N GLU A 5 -33.45 26.44 37.88
CA GLU A 5 -32.04 26.20 38.17
C GLU A 5 -31.83 24.78 38.73
N TYR A 6 -30.70 24.15 38.38
CA TYR A 6 -30.10 23.10 39.22
C TYR A 6 -28.62 23.42 39.49
N LYS A 7 -28.43 24.01 40.67
CA LYS A 7 -27.27 23.95 41.57
C LYS A 7 -26.84 22.47 41.71
N GLY A 8 -25.61 22.06 41.42
CA GLY A 8 -24.40 22.31 42.21
C GLY A 8 -24.05 21.08 43.06
N ALA A 9 -22.91 20.43 42.81
CA ALA A 9 -22.19 19.63 43.79
C ALA A 9 -20.71 19.50 43.39
N SER A 10 -19.87 20.10 44.23
CA SER A 10 -18.41 20.05 44.21
C SER A 10 -17.91 18.81 44.97
N LEU A 11 -16.59 18.60 44.89
CA LEU A 11 -15.71 17.78 45.73
C LEU A 11 -15.30 16.41 45.17
N GLY A 12 -14.00 16.26 44.95
CA GLY A 12 -13.38 14.95 44.72
C GLY A 12 -11.95 15.01 44.23
N THR A 13 -11.09 15.82 44.85
CA THR A 13 -9.64 15.74 44.68
C THR A 13 -9.19 14.33 45.12
N LEU A 14 -8.74 13.50 44.18
CA LEU A 14 -8.10 12.22 44.50
C LEU A 14 -6.60 12.35 44.23
N THR A 15 -5.90 12.69 45.31
CA THR A 15 -4.47 12.58 45.48
C THR A 15 -4.05 11.13 45.24
N LEU A 16 -3.38 10.82 44.12
CA LEU A 16 -2.65 9.57 43.98
C LEU A 16 -1.27 9.76 44.59
N ALA A 17 -1.07 9.04 45.69
CA ALA A 17 0.12 9.08 46.52
C ALA A 17 1.37 8.66 45.73
N VAL A 18 2.42 9.46 45.89
CA VAL A 18 3.80 9.11 45.56
C VAL A 18 4.22 7.95 46.47
N GLY A 19 4.26 6.74 45.91
CA GLY A 19 4.91 5.58 46.51
C GLY A 19 6.35 5.52 46.04
N LEU A 20 7.27 6.05 46.86
CA LEU A 20 8.71 5.86 46.72
C LEU A 20 9.03 4.39 47.05
N VAL A 21 9.38 3.60 46.04
CA VAL A 21 9.98 2.26 46.24
C VAL A 21 11.45 2.36 45.90
N VAL A 22 12.30 2.41 46.93
CA VAL A 22 13.74 2.24 46.81
C VAL A 22 14.00 0.74 46.72
N GLY A 23 14.16 0.23 45.51
CA GLY A 23 14.63 -1.13 45.24
C GLY A 23 15.95 -1.06 44.48
N LEU A 24 17.05 -1.41 45.14
CA LEU A 24 18.35 -1.69 44.52
C LEU A 24 18.23 -3.03 43.77
N GLY A 25 18.11 -2.97 42.46
CA GLY A 25 18.23 -4.13 41.56
C GLY A 25 19.09 -3.72 40.37
N VAL A 26 20.30 -4.29 40.31
CA VAL A 26 21.27 -4.15 39.22
C VAL A 26 20.75 -4.91 37.99
N GLY A 27 20.97 -4.32 36.82
CA GLY A 27 20.28 -4.60 35.55
C GLY A 27 20.47 -5.99 34.95
N ASP A 28 19.42 -6.45 34.28
CA ASP A 28 19.39 -6.58 32.82
C ASP A 28 17.89 -6.62 32.45
N ASP A 29 17.34 -5.44 32.13
CA ASP A 29 15.97 -5.32 31.63
C ASP A 29 16.04 -5.67 30.15
N GLU A 30 15.96 -6.97 29.82
CA GLU A 30 15.63 -7.41 28.47
C GLU A 30 14.15 -7.06 28.24
N GLN A 31 13.92 -5.77 28.01
CA GLN A 31 12.63 -5.22 27.62
C GLN A 31 12.20 -6.01 26.38
N PRO A 32 11.10 -6.79 26.42
CA PRO A 32 10.62 -7.47 25.24
C PRO A 32 10.37 -6.40 24.18
N THR A 33 11.14 -6.44 23.10
CA THR A 33 10.86 -5.65 21.90
C THR A 33 9.37 -5.79 21.63
N PRO A 34 8.57 -4.71 21.49
CA PRO A 34 7.25 -4.88 20.95
C PRO A 34 7.46 -5.46 19.55
N ALA A 35 7.17 -6.76 19.39
CA ALA A 35 7.00 -7.32 18.07
C ALA A 35 5.95 -6.44 17.41
N SER A 36 6.37 -5.70 16.38
CA SER A 36 5.43 -4.97 15.52
C SER A 36 4.29 -5.93 15.19
N PRO A 37 3.02 -5.57 15.43
CA PRO A 37 1.93 -6.41 14.99
C PRO A 37 1.82 -6.26 13.48
N THR A 38 2.74 -6.87 12.73
CA THR A 38 2.59 -7.13 11.29
C THR A 38 1.78 -8.42 11.10
N ALA A 39 0.74 -8.64 11.91
CA ALA A 39 0.07 -9.94 12.00
C ALA A 39 -1.46 -9.87 11.85
N ASP A 40 -2.05 -8.69 11.62
CA ASP A 40 -3.49 -8.56 11.31
C ASP A 40 -3.73 -7.50 10.22
N ALA A 41 -2.88 -7.48 9.19
CA ALA A 41 -3.25 -6.76 7.97
C ALA A 41 -4.43 -7.50 7.35
N VAL A 42 -5.64 -6.97 7.53
CA VAL A 42 -6.81 -7.42 6.78
C VAL A 42 -6.53 -7.11 5.31
N PHE A 43 -6.22 -8.15 4.55
CA PHE A 43 -6.06 -8.01 3.10
C PHE A 43 -7.41 -7.62 2.51
N PRO A 44 -7.44 -6.60 1.66
CA PRO A 44 -8.67 -6.27 0.95
C PRO A 44 -9.03 -7.44 0.03
N ASP A 45 -10.32 -7.79 0.00
CA ASP A 45 -10.79 -8.91 -0.81
C ASP A 45 -10.67 -8.59 -2.31
N GLY A 46 -10.41 -9.62 -3.11
CA GLY A 46 -10.40 -9.52 -4.58
C GLY A 46 -9.13 -8.91 -5.19
N THR A 47 -9.06 -9.00 -6.52
CA THR A 47 -7.89 -8.64 -7.33
C THR A 47 -8.03 -7.28 -8.03
N ILE A 48 -9.14 -6.56 -7.81
CA ILE A 48 -9.38 -5.23 -8.36
C ILE A 48 -9.89 -4.31 -7.25
N ASP A 49 -9.28 -3.14 -7.13
CA ASP A 49 -9.68 -2.05 -6.23
C ASP A 49 -9.61 -0.72 -6.99
N GLY A 50 -10.78 -0.23 -7.42
CA GLY A 50 -10.83 0.88 -8.37
C GLY A 50 -10.04 0.54 -9.66
N PRO A 51 -9.10 1.38 -10.10
CA PRO A 51 -8.26 1.11 -11.26
C PRO A 51 -7.04 0.22 -10.92
N ALA A 52 -6.81 -0.12 -9.66
CA ALA A 52 -5.68 -0.94 -9.24
C ALA A 52 -6.00 -2.44 -9.41
N MET A 53 -5.30 -3.09 -10.33
CA MET A 53 -5.23 -4.55 -10.41
C MET A 53 -4.18 -5.06 -9.43
N ARG A 54 -4.44 -6.14 -8.70
CA ARG A 54 -3.50 -6.66 -7.70
C ARG A 54 -3.46 -8.18 -7.62
N HIS A 55 -2.34 -8.69 -7.14
CA HIS A 55 -2.18 -10.07 -6.72
C HIS A 55 -3.12 -10.43 -5.56
N LEU A 56 -3.31 -11.73 -5.30
CA LEU A 56 -3.92 -12.21 -4.07
C LEU A 56 -2.83 -12.65 -3.07
N PRO A 57 -3.10 -12.64 -1.76
CA PRO A 57 -2.22 -13.31 -0.82
C PRO A 57 -2.14 -14.82 -1.09
N PRO A 58 -1.07 -15.50 -0.65
CA PRO A 58 0.04 -14.98 0.14
C PRO A 58 1.08 -14.21 -0.70
N PHE A 59 1.96 -13.47 -0.02
CA PHE A 59 3.13 -12.82 -0.63
C PHE A 59 4.23 -13.85 -0.94
N ASP A 60 4.08 -14.62 -2.01
CA ASP A 60 5.00 -15.72 -2.36
C ASP A 60 5.57 -15.63 -3.78
N MET A 61 5.23 -14.59 -4.54
CA MET A 61 5.78 -14.36 -5.88
C MET A 61 6.99 -13.44 -5.84
N ALA A 62 8.15 -14.02 -5.51
CA ALA A 62 9.47 -13.48 -5.82
C ALA A 62 10.12 -14.34 -6.91
N SER A 63 10.80 -13.71 -7.87
CA SER A 63 11.41 -14.35 -9.04
C SER A 63 12.76 -13.72 -9.36
N ASP A 64 13.44 -14.20 -10.41
CA ASP A 64 14.56 -13.47 -11.03
C ASP A 64 14.01 -12.26 -11.81
N ALA A 65 13.37 -11.35 -11.07
CA ALA A 65 12.59 -10.24 -11.59
C ALA A 65 13.46 -9.17 -12.26
N ALA A 66 12.88 -8.53 -13.27
CA ALA A 66 13.44 -7.33 -13.85
C ALA A 66 13.13 -6.10 -12.98
N GLU A 67 13.95 -5.07 -13.09
CA GLU A 67 13.61 -3.76 -12.56
C GLU A 67 12.45 -3.18 -13.38
N ILE A 68 11.35 -2.87 -12.69
CA ILE A 68 10.24 -2.09 -13.20
C ILE A 68 10.44 -0.66 -12.75
N ARG A 69 10.48 0.27 -13.71
CA ARG A 69 10.64 1.69 -13.43
C ARG A 69 9.86 2.56 -14.42
N GLY A 70 9.16 3.55 -13.90
CA GLY A 70 8.39 4.48 -14.71
C GLY A 70 7.54 5.43 -13.88
N THR A 71 6.76 6.24 -14.58
CA THR A 71 5.84 7.21 -13.97
C THR A 71 4.44 6.61 -13.92
N LEU A 72 3.77 6.74 -12.78
CA LEU A 72 2.38 6.31 -12.62
C LEU A 72 1.43 7.29 -13.32
N VAL A 73 0.56 6.78 -14.17
CA VAL A 73 -0.42 7.58 -14.93
C VAL A 73 -1.82 6.98 -14.74
N LEU A 74 -2.85 7.84 -14.72
CA LEU A 74 -4.25 7.43 -14.72
C LEU A 74 -4.94 7.98 -15.96
N GLU A 75 -5.48 7.09 -16.81
CA GLU A 75 -6.22 7.45 -18.02
C GLU A 75 -7.60 6.77 -18.00
N GLY A 76 -8.64 7.52 -17.66
CA GLY A 76 -9.97 6.95 -17.46
C GLY A 76 -9.97 5.97 -16.29
N GLU A 77 -10.25 4.69 -16.56
CA GLU A 77 -10.21 3.60 -15.58
C GLU A 77 -8.85 2.86 -15.54
N CYS A 78 -7.89 3.28 -16.37
CA CYS A 78 -6.63 2.57 -16.55
C CYS A 78 -5.52 3.20 -15.71
N LEU A 79 -5.07 2.47 -14.69
CA LEU A 79 -3.84 2.77 -13.98
C LEU A 79 -2.67 2.16 -14.76
N LEU A 80 -1.77 3.02 -15.23
CA LEU A 80 -0.72 2.67 -16.17
C LEU A 80 0.65 3.03 -15.61
N LEU A 81 1.64 2.20 -15.92
CA LEU A 81 3.05 2.56 -15.83
C LEU A 81 3.50 3.10 -17.19
N MET A 82 3.94 4.35 -17.22
CA MET A 82 4.65 4.91 -18.36
C MET A 82 6.15 4.70 -18.16
N SER A 83 6.75 3.85 -19.00
CA SER A 83 8.20 3.59 -18.94
C SER A 83 9.01 4.83 -19.30
N LEU A 84 10.31 4.80 -19.00
CA LEU A 84 11.24 5.89 -19.36
C LEU A 84 11.36 6.10 -20.89
N GLN A 85 10.95 5.12 -21.69
CA GLN A 85 10.90 5.23 -23.16
C GLN A 85 9.53 5.70 -23.68
N GLY A 86 8.56 5.95 -22.78
CA GLY A 86 7.23 6.44 -23.11
C GLY A 86 6.22 5.36 -23.50
N ALA A 87 6.57 4.07 -23.37
CA ALA A 87 5.62 2.98 -23.53
C ALA A 87 4.70 2.90 -22.30
N ARG A 88 3.43 2.55 -22.50
CA ARG A 88 2.42 2.48 -21.43
C ARG A 88 1.98 1.04 -21.23
N PHE A 89 1.91 0.63 -19.98
CA PHE A 89 1.50 -0.72 -19.60
C PHE A 89 0.49 -0.64 -18.46
N PRO A 90 -0.64 -1.37 -18.53
CA PRO A 90 -1.43 -1.66 -17.35
C PRO A 90 -0.54 -2.27 -16.27
N ILE A 91 -0.76 -1.88 -15.00
CA ILE A 91 0.08 -2.33 -13.89
C ILE A 91 -0.69 -3.20 -12.90
N ALA A 92 -0.12 -4.37 -12.58
CA ALA A 92 -0.56 -5.26 -11.51
C ALA A 92 0.31 -5.08 -10.26
N TRP A 93 -0.34 -4.82 -9.14
CA TRP A 93 0.27 -4.44 -7.86
C TRP A 93 0.33 -5.60 -6.86
N PRO A 94 1.20 -5.52 -5.82
CA PRO A 94 1.19 -6.49 -4.72
C PRO A 94 -0.15 -6.53 -3.98
N ALA A 95 -0.47 -7.66 -3.36
CA ALA A 95 -1.81 -7.99 -2.85
C ALA A 95 -2.41 -7.05 -1.80
N SER A 96 -1.59 -6.31 -1.06
CA SER A 96 -2.05 -5.33 -0.06
C SER A 96 -2.20 -3.91 -0.60
N THR A 97 -1.99 -3.71 -1.89
CA THR A 97 -2.11 -2.40 -2.51
C THR A 97 -3.59 -1.99 -2.56
N MET A 98 -3.87 -0.76 -2.16
CA MET A 98 -5.22 -0.20 -2.14
C MET A 98 -5.31 1.05 -3.01
N TRP A 99 -6.53 1.36 -3.42
CA TRP A 99 -6.85 2.61 -4.11
C TRP A 99 -7.63 3.56 -3.21
N ASP A 100 -7.08 4.77 -3.01
CA ASP A 100 -7.79 5.89 -2.41
C ASP A 100 -8.46 6.71 -3.52
N ALA A 101 -9.77 6.53 -3.68
CA ALA A 101 -10.55 7.18 -4.73
C ALA A 101 -10.74 8.69 -4.53
N GLU A 102 -10.73 9.19 -3.28
CA GLU A 102 -10.87 10.63 -3.01
C GLU A 102 -9.58 11.38 -3.37
N GLY A 103 -8.44 10.79 -3.02
CA GLY A 103 -7.13 11.34 -3.33
C GLY A 103 -6.64 11.03 -4.75
N GLN A 104 -7.21 10.03 -5.41
CA GLN A 104 -6.63 9.37 -6.59
C GLN A 104 -5.19 8.91 -6.33
N VAL A 105 -5.01 8.09 -5.30
CA VAL A 105 -3.70 7.68 -4.78
C VAL A 105 -3.64 6.16 -4.64
N VAL A 106 -2.52 5.58 -5.03
CA VAL A 106 -2.19 4.19 -4.69
C VAL A 106 -1.55 4.14 -3.31
N VAL A 107 -2.07 3.30 -2.43
CA VAL A 107 -1.56 3.12 -1.06
C VAL A 107 -0.87 1.76 -0.98
N LEU A 108 0.44 1.77 -0.73
CA LEU A 108 1.28 0.57 -0.66
C LEU A 108 1.11 -0.15 0.69
N HIS A 109 1.65 -1.37 0.79
CA HIS A 109 1.67 -2.13 2.04
C HIS A 109 2.28 -1.35 3.21
N SER A 110 3.36 -0.62 2.93
CA SER A 110 4.08 0.22 3.89
C SER A 110 3.25 1.40 4.42
N GLY A 111 2.09 1.67 3.81
CA GLY A 111 1.28 2.87 4.03
C GLY A 111 1.77 4.08 3.22
N GLU A 112 2.84 3.92 2.44
CA GLU A 112 3.29 4.96 1.52
C GLU A 112 2.24 5.26 0.45
N ARG A 113 2.11 6.54 0.10
CA ARG A 113 1.10 7.07 -0.81
C ARG A 113 1.75 7.50 -2.12
N VAL A 114 1.47 6.76 -3.18
CA VAL A 114 1.94 7.02 -4.54
C VAL A 114 0.88 7.82 -5.28
N VAL A 115 1.13 9.12 -5.47
CA VAL A 115 0.25 10.01 -6.24
C VAL A 115 0.43 9.76 -7.73
N ILE A 116 -0.61 10.02 -8.53
CA ILE A 116 -0.47 10.02 -9.99
C ILE A 116 0.59 11.06 -10.40
N GLY A 117 1.46 10.69 -11.34
CA GLY A 117 2.61 11.47 -11.77
C GLY A 117 3.89 11.20 -10.97
N SER A 118 3.85 10.40 -9.91
CA SER A 118 5.06 9.94 -9.22
C SER A 118 5.82 8.92 -10.04
N ASP A 119 7.15 8.95 -9.92
CA ASP A 119 8.02 7.89 -10.39
C ASP A 119 8.11 6.78 -9.34
N ILE A 120 7.97 5.54 -9.80
CA ILE A 120 8.13 4.34 -8.99
C ILE A 120 9.25 3.47 -9.54
N GLU A 121 9.85 2.69 -8.64
CA GLU A 121 10.73 1.57 -8.96
C GLU A 121 10.32 0.34 -8.16
N GLY A 122 10.56 -0.84 -8.72
CA GLY A 122 10.23 -2.09 -8.06
C GLY A 122 10.78 -3.31 -8.76
N ALA A 123 10.71 -4.46 -8.08
CA ALA A 123 10.99 -5.74 -8.69
C ALA A 123 9.73 -6.26 -9.39
N GLY A 124 9.84 -6.77 -10.60
CA GLY A 124 8.70 -7.32 -11.33
C GLY A 124 9.02 -7.87 -12.71
N GLY A 125 8.09 -7.70 -13.65
CA GLY A 125 8.27 -8.08 -15.04
C GLY A 125 7.12 -7.63 -15.93
N TYR A 126 7.13 -8.12 -17.16
CA TYR A 126 6.06 -7.91 -18.13
C TYR A 126 5.48 -9.27 -18.50
N ALA A 127 4.16 -9.36 -18.50
CA ALA A 127 3.42 -10.58 -18.80
C ALA A 127 2.33 -10.30 -19.83
N ASP A 128 2.11 -11.24 -20.74
CA ASP A 128 0.98 -11.15 -21.66
C ASP A 128 -0.36 -11.34 -20.92
N THR A 129 -1.46 -10.88 -21.52
CA THR A 129 -2.80 -10.98 -20.92
C THR A 129 -3.21 -12.42 -20.61
N LYS A 130 -2.76 -13.43 -21.39
CA LYS A 130 -3.05 -14.85 -21.11
C LYS A 130 -2.36 -15.34 -19.84
N GLN A 131 -1.16 -14.86 -19.58
CA GLN A 131 -0.44 -15.12 -18.35
C GLN A 131 -1.11 -14.42 -17.17
N VAL A 132 -1.60 -13.19 -17.36
CA VAL A 132 -2.41 -12.48 -16.36
C VAL A 132 -3.71 -13.21 -16.04
N VAL A 133 -4.46 -13.72 -17.03
CA VAL A 133 -5.65 -14.58 -16.80
C VAL A 133 -5.31 -15.73 -15.85
N ARG A 134 -4.19 -16.42 -16.11
CA ARG A 134 -3.77 -17.58 -15.32
C ARG A 134 -3.48 -17.23 -13.86
N TRP A 135 -2.96 -16.03 -13.60
CA TRP A 135 -2.53 -15.61 -12.27
C TRP A 135 -3.62 -14.89 -11.49
N LEU A 136 -4.34 -13.98 -12.15
CA LEU A 136 -5.20 -12.98 -11.50
C LEU A 136 -6.68 -13.13 -11.87
N GLY A 137 -7.00 -14.03 -12.83
CA GLY A 137 -8.36 -14.33 -13.26
C GLY A 137 -8.87 -13.47 -14.42
N ASP A 138 -10.03 -13.86 -14.93
CA ASP A 138 -10.62 -13.28 -16.16
C ASP A 138 -10.98 -11.80 -16.00
N GLU A 139 -11.42 -11.38 -14.81
CA GLU A 139 -11.85 -9.99 -14.58
C GLU A 139 -10.67 -9.00 -14.69
N VAL A 140 -9.53 -9.36 -14.10
CA VAL A 140 -8.30 -8.57 -14.17
C VAL A 140 -7.78 -8.53 -15.60
N ALA A 141 -7.76 -9.67 -16.29
CA ALA A 141 -7.34 -9.72 -17.67
C ALA A 141 -8.24 -8.89 -18.59
N ALA A 142 -9.56 -8.88 -18.35
CA ALA A 142 -10.48 -8.06 -19.12
C ALA A 142 -10.26 -6.55 -18.87
N LEU A 143 -9.90 -6.15 -17.65
CA LEU A 143 -9.50 -4.76 -17.37
C LEU A 143 -8.18 -4.43 -18.06
N ALA A 144 -7.16 -5.29 -17.94
CA ALA A 144 -5.89 -5.12 -18.60
C ALA A 144 -6.03 -4.97 -20.13
N ASP A 145 -6.81 -5.83 -20.79
CA ASP A 145 -7.06 -5.82 -22.23
C ASP A 145 -7.67 -4.49 -22.72
N ARG A 146 -8.56 -3.87 -21.92
CA ARG A 146 -9.10 -2.53 -22.22
C ARG A 146 -8.07 -1.41 -22.06
N CYS A 147 -7.05 -1.64 -21.25
CA CYS A 147 -6.05 -0.64 -20.87
C CYS A 147 -4.72 -0.78 -21.62
N VAL A 148 -4.53 -1.87 -22.36
CA VAL A 148 -3.39 -2.03 -23.28
C VAL A 148 -3.44 -0.92 -24.33
N ASP A 149 -2.31 -0.24 -24.52
CA ASP A 149 -2.15 0.80 -25.54
C ASP A 149 -1.31 0.27 -26.71
N GLY A 150 -1.88 0.30 -27.91
CA GLY A 150 -1.20 -0.08 -29.15
C GLY A 150 -1.06 -1.59 -29.35
N ASP A 151 0.07 -2.00 -29.94
CA ASP A 151 0.33 -3.39 -30.36
C ASP A 151 0.99 -4.24 -29.25
N ILE A 152 1.27 -3.67 -28.08
CA ILE A 152 2.00 -4.32 -27.00
C ILE A 152 1.00 -4.87 -25.97
N ASP A 153 0.59 -6.13 -26.16
CA ASP A 153 -0.28 -6.89 -25.25
C ASP A 153 0.51 -7.35 -24.00
N GLU A 154 1.04 -6.39 -23.25
CA GLU A 154 1.81 -6.64 -22.03
C GLU A 154 1.27 -5.85 -20.84
N VAL A 155 1.32 -6.49 -19.68
CA VAL A 155 0.99 -5.94 -18.37
C VAL A 155 2.26 -5.93 -17.55
N ALA A 156 2.62 -4.76 -17.03
CA ALA A 156 3.65 -4.66 -16.02
C ALA A 156 3.13 -5.28 -14.73
N TYR A 157 3.86 -6.18 -14.10
CA TYR A 157 3.52 -6.69 -12.78
C TYR A 157 4.66 -6.45 -11.82
N LEU A 158 4.32 -6.16 -10.58
CA LEU A 158 5.26 -6.04 -9.47
C LEU A 158 5.25 -7.34 -8.68
N GLU A 159 6.39 -7.73 -8.13
CA GLU A 159 6.47 -8.92 -7.27
C GLU A 159 5.47 -8.84 -6.12
N ASN A 160 4.90 -9.98 -5.77
CA ASN A 160 3.94 -10.02 -4.67
C ASN A 160 4.70 -10.14 -3.35
N THR A 161 5.44 -9.10 -2.97
CA THR A 161 6.12 -8.95 -1.69
C THR A 161 5.76 -7.59 -1.08
N PRO A 162 5.79 -7.44 0.26
CA PRO A 162 5.37 -6.20 0.91
C PRO A 162 6.22 -4.97 0.54
N ASP A 163 7.49 -5.17 0.17
CA ASP A 163 8.47 -4.12 -0.10
C ASP A 163 8.83 -4.03 -1.61
N ALA A 164 7.99 -4.61 -2.49
CA ALA A 164 8.28 -4.71 -3.91
C ALA A 164 8.33 -3.37 -4.66
N VAL A 165 7.80 -2.30 -4.07
CA VAL A 165 7.63 -0.99 -4.71
C VAL A 165 8.14 0.13 -3.82
N GLN A 166 8.85 1.07 -4.42
CA GLN A 166 9.37 2.27 -3.77
C GLN A 166 9.14 3.50 -4.66
N LEU A 167 8.93 4.66 -4.04
CA LEU A 167 8.96 5.94 -4.74
C LEU A 167 10.40 6.33 -5.09
N VAL A 168 10.62 6.77 -6.33
CA VAL A 168 11.92 7.33 -6.72
C VAL A 168 12.00 8.76 -6.19
N MET A 169 12.76 8.96 -5.11
CA MET A 169 13.09 10.31 -4.67
C MET A 169 14.14 10.91 -5.62
N MET A 170 13.73 11.89 -6.45
CA MET A 170 14.70 12.74 -7.12
C MET A 170 15.45 13.54 -6.04
N THR A 171 16.68 13.11 -5.74
CA THR A 171 17.63 13.95 -5.02
C THR A 171 17.88 15.16 -5.90
N HIS A 172 17.24 16.28 -5.60
CA HIS A 172 17.57 17.56 -6.20
C HIS A 172 19.04 17.84 -5.87
N GLY A 173 19.93 17.60 -6.83
CA GLY A 173 21.32 18.03 -6.76
C GLY A 173 21.32 19.53 -6.49
N SER A 174 21.88 19.89 -5.34
CA SER A 174 22.08 21.28 -4.90
C SER A 174 23.02 22.05 -5.83
#